data_AF-A0A8K0C655-F1
#
_entry.id   AF-A0A8K0C655-F1
#
_cell.length_a   1.000
_cell.length_b   1.000
_cell.length_c   1.000
_cell.angle_alpha   90.00
_cell.angle_beta   90.00
_cell.angle_gamma   90.00
#
_symmetry.space_group_name_H-M   'P 1'
#
loop_
_entity.id
_entity.type
_entity.pdbx_description
1 polymer ?
#
loop_
_entity_poly.entity_id
_entity_poly.type
_entity_poly.pdbx_seq_one_letter_code
_entity_poly.pdbx_strand_id
1 'polypeptide(L)'
;MFLETVACDHTKVTPYFIESIITPKGFYAYPCPNLVSYLIGWCNPEDNEYVLMGEHVSRKARGIYYVKTNPKPPYAQGDPRRRRKTTRAPTSNIL
;
A
#
# COMPACT_ATOMS: atom_id res chain seq x y z
N MET A 1 -15.79 -11.97 -20.36
CA MET A 1 -17.07 -11.50 -19.80
C MET A 1 -16.77 -10.30 -18.90
N PHE A 2 -16.76 -9.10 -19.49
CA PHE A 2 -16.61 -7.85 -18.77
C PHE A 2 -17.99 -7.44 -18.28
N LEU A 3 -18.23 -7.45 -16.97
CA LEU A 3 -19.44 -6.89 -16.39
C LEU A 3 -19.26 -5.37 -16.30
N GLU A 4 -19.54 -4.71 -17.42
CA GLU A 4 -19.77 -3.27 -17.49
C GLU A 4 -21.21 -2.96 -17.11
N THR A 5 -21.55 -2.95 -15.82
CA THR A 5 -22.76 -2.28 -15.34
C THR A 5 -22.52 -1.70 -13.94
N VAL A 6 -22.45 -0.37 -13.83
CA VAL A 6 -22.60 0.42 -12.58
C VAL A 6 -21.73 -0.06 -11.39
N ALA A 7 -20.57 -0.62 -11.65
CA ALA A 7 -19.59 -1.08 -10.67
C ALA A 7 -18.69 0.09 -10.20
N CYS A 8 -19.32 1.25 -9.93
CA CYS A 8 -18.67 2.51 -9.56
C CYS A 8 -17.95 2.37 -8.23
N ASP A 9 -16.62 2.21 -8.25
CA ASP A 9 -15.66 2.13 -7.13
C ASP A 9 -15.91 1.10 -6.01
N HIS A 10 -17.16 0.82 -5.62
CA HIS A 10 -17.54 -0.13 -4.58
C HIS A 10 -17.08 -1.56 -4.89
N THR A 11 -17.07 -1.95 -6.17
CA THR A 11 -16.61 -3.27 -6.60
C THR A 11 -15.09 -3.38 -6.66
N LYS A 12 -14.34 -2.27 -6.58
CA LYS A 12 -12.87 -2.29 -6.54
C LYS A 12 -12.34 -2.87 -5.23
N VAL A 13 -13.15 -2.86 -4.17
CA VAL A 13 -12.77 -3.42 -2.86
C VAL A 13 -12.55 -4.93 -2.94
N THR A 14 -13.40 -5.66 -3.67
CA THR A 14 -13.33 -7.11 -3.79
C THR A 14 -12.00 -7.63 -4.35
N PRO A 15 -11.52 -7.20 -5.53
CA PRO A 15 -10.25 -7.68 -6.05
C PRO A 15 -9.04 -7.28 -5.20
N TYR A 16 -9.09 -6.13 -4.50
CA TYR A 16 -8.02 -5.76 -3.56
C TYR A 16 -8.00 -6.68 -2.34
N PHE A 17 -9.15 -7.01 -1.78
CA PHE A 17 -9.23 -7.93 -0.65
C PHE A 17 -8.80 -9.35 -1.05
N ILE A 18 -9.25 -9.85 -2.20
CA ILE A 18 -8.80 -11.15 -2.73
C ILE A 18 -7.27 -11.17 -2.90
N GLU A 19 -6.71 -10.14 -3.55
CA GLU A 19 -5.26 -10.05 -3.73
C GLU A 19 -4.54 -10.03 -2.37
N SER A 20 -5.08 -9.36 -1.35
CA SER A 20 -4.48 -9.29 -0.01
C SER A 20 -4.34 -10.65 0.69
N ILE A 21 -5.14 -11.64 0.29
CA ILE A 21 -5.08 -13.01 0.79
C ILE A 21 -4.03 -13.82 0.02
N ILE A 22 -4.03 -13.72 -1.31
CA ILE A 22 -3.28 -14.64 -2.18
C ILE A 22 -1.86 -14.17 -2.51
N THR A 23 -1.53 -12.89 -2.36
CA THR A 23 -0.19 -12.36 -2.72
C THR A 23 0.69 -12.08 -1.49
N PRO A 24 1.97 -12.51 -1.50
CA PRO A 24 2.92 -12.13 -0.45
C PRO A 24 3.41 -10.68 -0.60
N LYS A 25 3.07 -9.99 -1.70
CA LYS A 25 3.42 -8.58 -1.88
C LYS A 25 2.77 -7.70 -0.81
N GLY A 26 1.49 -7.92 -0.51
CA GLY A 26 0.75 -7.16 0.49
C GLY A 26 0.50 -5.69 0.13
N PHE A 27 -0.54 -5.13 0.72
CA PHE A 27 -0.94 -3.73 0.56
C PHE A 27 -0.45 -2.92 1.76
N TYR A 28 0.72 -2.30 1.64
CA TYR A 28 1.31 -1.50 2.72
C TYR A 28 0.69 -0.10 2.76
N ALA A 29 -0.15 0.13 3.77
CA ALA A 29 -0.79 1.39 4.06
C ALA A 29 -0.09 2.11 5.21
N TYR A 30 -0.22 3.43 5.31
CA TYR A 30 0.34 4.22 6.39
C TYR A 30 -0.62 5.35 6.81
N PRO A 31 -0.56 5.83 8.06
CA PRO A 31 -1.45 6.86 8.55
C PRO A 31 -1.08 8.22 7.94
N CYS A 32 -2.09 9.02 7.60
CA CYS A 32 -1.90 10.38 7.13
C CYS A 32 -3.11 11.22 7.57
N PRO A 33 -2.96 12.52 7.94
CA PRO A 33 -4.05 13.29 8.54
C PRO A 33 -5.28 13.45 7.65
N ASN A 34 -5.08 13.50 6.33
CA ASN A 34 -6.16 13.66 5.35
C ASN A 34 -5.72 13.20 3.96
N LEU A 35 -6.68 13.06 3.05
CA LEU A 35 -6.45 12.60 1.68
C LEU A 35 -5.59 13.57 0.87
N VAL A 36 -5.75 14.89 1.07
CA VAL A 36 -5.01 15.89 0.30
C VAL A 36 -3.52 15.80 0.59
N SER A 37 -3.13 15.76 1.88
CA SER A 37 -1.75 15.55 2.33
C SER A 37 -1.15 14.26 1.80
N TYR A 38 -1.95 13.20 1.67
CA TYR A 38 -1.52 11.94 1.07
C TYR A 38 -1.23 12.09 -0.43
N LEU A 39 -2.16 12.70 -1.18
CA LEU A 39 -2.04 12.85 -2.64
C LEU A 39 -0.84 13.71 -3.07
N ILE A 40 -0.55 14.77 -2.31
CA ILE A 40 0.61 15.65 -2.57
C ILE A 40 1.92 15.12 -1.97
N GLY A 41 1.89 13.98 -1.27
CA GLY A 41 3.08 13.33 -0.72
C GLY A 41 3.68 14.04 0.50
N TRP A 42 2.88 14.78 1.27
CA TRP A 42 3.36 15.48 2.47
C TRP A 42 3.47 14.59 3.72
N CYS A 43 3.03 13.35 3.62
CA CYS A 43 3.15 12.37 4.70
C CYS A 43 4.43 11.56 4.51
N ASN A 44 5.29 11.56 5.53
CA ASN A 44 6.53 10.79 5.55
C ASN A 44 6.46 9.73 6.66
N PRO A 45 5.90 8.56 6.38
CA PRO A 45 5.74 7.51 7.37
C PRO A 45 7.09 6.88 7.75
N GLU A 46 7.23 6.54 9.03
CA GLU A 46 8.31 5.71 9.53
C GLU A 46 8.10 4.22 9.17
N ASP A 47 9.15 3.41 9.23
CA ASP A 47 9.12 2.00 8.81
C ASP A 47 8.20 1.11 9.67
N ASN A 48 7.91 1.55 10.89
CA ASN A 48 7.04 0.93 11.88
C ASN A 48 5.56 1.35 11.73
N GLU A 49 5.27 2.43 11.01
CA GLU A 49 3.91 2.95 10.81
C GLU A 49 3.16 2.24 9.67
N TYR A 50 3.89 1.50 8.83
CA TYR A 50 3.28 0.71 7.78
C TYR A 50 2.51 -0.47 8.33
N VAL A 51 1.26 -0.60 7.91
CA VAL A 51 0.36 -1.71 8.22
C VAL A 51 -0.15 -2.36 6.94
N LEU A 52 -0.40 -3.66 7.00
CA LEU A 52 -1.02 -4.38 5.89
C LEU A 52 -2.52 -4.09 5.84
N MET A 53 -3.04 -3.76 4.67
CA MET A 53 -4.48 -3.72 4.39
C MET A 53 -4.96 -5.12 3.96
N GLY A 54 -6.16 -5.50 4.38
CA GLY A 54 -6.84 -6.72 3.95
C GLY A 54 -6.83 -7.80 5.02
N GLU A 55 -6.71 -9.07 4.61
CA GLU A 55 -6.76 -10.23 5.53
C GLU A 55 -5.71 -10.14 6.65
N HIS A 56 -4.49 -9.73 6.30
CA HIS A 56 -3.35 -9.71 7.21
C HIS A 56 -3.24 -8.41 8.02
N VAL A 57 -4.33 -7.64 8.16
CA VAL A 57 -4.32 -6.37 8.91
C VAL A 57 -4.10 -6.59 10.40
N SER A 58 -3.30 -5.73 11.02
CA SER A 58 -3.11 -5.74 12.47
C SER A 58 -4.42 -5.37 13.16
N ARG A 59 -4.90 -6.22 14.08
CA ARG A 59 -6.10 -5.94 14.89
C ARG A 59 -5.96 -4.71 15.79
N LYS A 60 -4.73 -4.23 16.00
CA LYS A 60 -4.41 -3.00 16.75
C LYS A 60 -4.46 -1.74 15.89
N ALA A 61 -4.54 -1.85 14.56
CA ALA A 61 -4.60 -0.70 13.68
C ALA A 61 -5.88 0.13 13.95
N ARG A 62 -5.71 1.43 14.22
CA ARG A 62 -6.79 2.38 14.48
C ARG A 62 -6.51 3.69 13.76
N GLY A 63 -7.57 4.35 13.28
CA GLY A 63 -7.47 5.59 12.51
C GLY A 63 -7.58 5.38 11.00
N ILE A 64 -7.21 6.42 10.25
CA ILE A 64 -7.30 6.45 8.79
C ILE A 64 -5.92 6.16 8.20
N TYR A 65 -5.88 5.18 7.29
CA TYR A 65 -4.67 4.79 6.57
C TYR A 65 -4.93 4.91 5.08
N TYR A 66 -3.89 5.31 4.35
CA TYR A 66 -3.93 5.42 2.90
C TYR A 66 -2.96 4.42 2.30
N VAL A 67 -3.38 3.81 1.19
CA VAL A 67 -2.60 2.82 0.46
C VAL A 67 -2.51 3.21 -1.01
N LYS A 68 -1.36 2.95 -1.61
CA LYS A 68 -1.14 3.17 -3.04
C LYS A 68 -1.25 1.85 -3.77
N THR A 69 -2.10 1.81 -4.79
CA THR A 69 -2.32 0.63 -5.63
C THR A 69 -1.90 0.93 -7.07
N ASN A 70 -1.66 -0.13 -7.85
CA ASN A 70 -1.48 0.00 -9.30
C ASN A 70 -2.84 0.16 -10.00
N PRO A 71 -2.88 0.73 -11.21
CA PRO A 71 -4.13 0.84 -11.98
C PRO A 71 -4.63 -0.51 -12.54
N LYS A 72 -3.77 -1.54 -12.58
CA LYS A 72 -4.07 -2.88 -13.09
C LYS A 72 -3.47 -3.95 -12.15
N PRO A 73 -4.02 -5.18 -12.14
CA PRO A 73 -3.43 -6.29 -11.40
C PRO A 73 -1.99 -6.58 -11.86
N PRO A 74 -1.06 -6.97 -10.95
CA PRO A 74 -1.24 -7.01 -9.50
C PRO A 74 -1.34 -5.60 -8.92
N TYR A 75 -2.37 -5.36 -8.12
CA TYR A 75 -2.67 -4.05 -7.53
C TYR A 75 -1.71 -3.71 -6.38
N ALA A 76 -1.20 -4.71 -5.67
CA ALA A 76 -0.28 -4.54 -4.55
C ALA A 76 1.11 -4.07 -5.02
N GLN A 77 1.60 -2.99 -4.42
CA GLN A 77 2.93 -2.43 -4.73
C GLN A 77 4.08 -3.11 -3.99
N GLY A 78 3.80 -3.85 -2.92
CA GLY A 78 4.82 -4.47 -2.09
C GLY A 78 5.37 -3.55 -0.99
N ASP A 79 6.34 -4.07 -0.23
CA ASP A 79 6.95 -3.37 0.90
C ASP A 79 7.77 -2.15 0.45
N PRO A 80 7.35 -0.91 0.78
CA PRO A 80 8.09 0.29 0.41
C PRO A 80 9.49 0.35 1.05
N ARG A 81 9.70 -0.31 2.20
CA ARG A 81 10.98 -0.35 2.91
C ARG A 81 12.05 -1.12 2.12
N ARG A 82 11.64 -2.15 1.36
CA ARG A 82 12.55 -2.91 0.49
C ARG A 82 13.06 -2.04 -0.67
N ARG A 83 12.20 -1.20 -1.24
CA ARG A 83 12.60 -0.24 -2.30
C ARG A 83 13.57 0.82 -1.81
N ARG A 84 13.43 1.28 -0.57
CA ARG A 84 14.36 2.27 0.03
C ARG A 84 15.74 1.70 0.31
N LYS A 85 15.84 0.41 0.64
CA LYS A 85 17.13 -0.28 0.83
C LYS A 85 17.90 -0.44 -0.48
N THR A 86 17.21 -0.69 -1.61
CA THR A 86 17.87 -0.79 -2.92
C THR A 86 18.41 0.55 -3.42
N THR A 87 17.80 1.68 -3.05
CA THR A 87 18.31 3.02 -3.41
C THR A 87 19.39 3.52 -2.44
N ARG A 88 19.42 2.99 -1.21
CA ARG A 88 20.50 3.20 -0.22
C ARG A 88 21.45 2.01 -0.18
N ALA A 89 21.98 1.59 -1.33
CA ALA A 89 23.17 0.74 -1.34
C ALA A 89 24.27 1.47 -0.55
N PRO A 90 25.05 0.77 0.30
CA PRO A 90 26.12 1.41 1.04
C PRO A 90 27.08 1.99 0.01
N THR A 91 27.38 3.29 0.11
CA THR A 91 28.65 3.79 -0.42
C THR A 91 29.72 2.97 0.28
N SER A 92 30.28 2.00 -0.42
CA SER A 92 31.55 1.39 -0.07
C SER A 92 32.52 2.54 0.22
N ASN A 93 32.97 2.65 1.47
CA ASN A 93 34.12 3.47 1.80
C ASN A 93 35.27 2.99 0.92
N ILE A 94 35.59 3.77 -0.11
CA ILE A 94 36.92 3.80 -0.70
C ILE A 94 37.56 5.04 -0.12
N LEU A 95 38.29 4.83 0.97
CA LEU A 95 39.60 5.37 1.35
C LEU A 95 39.98 4.83 2.72
#